data_AF-E5BER1-F1
#
_entry.id   AF-E5BER1-F1
#
_cell.length_a   1.000
_cell.length_b   1.000
_cell.length_c   1.000
_cell.angle_alpha   90.00
_cell.angle_beta   90.00
_cell.angle_gamma   90.00
#
_symmetry.space_group_name_H-M   'P 1'
#
loop_
_entity.id
_entity.type
_entity.pdbx_description
1 polymer ?
#
loop_
_entity_poly.entity_id
_entity_poly.type
_entity_poly.pdbx_seq_one_letter_code
_entity_poly.pdbx_strand_id
1 'polypeptide(L)'
;MLVKDMKNGLLVNAVIDFINFLRDENEFNYKFVSENQEIFYTDGCKAIMNLQLNKEKYKNNKSQNFLFSFSRILKDMNEDDELKKELSEFILEYLKETNNYNEEMKGYIVNSYVTLDVLTETVDVDKERATLLKEFSDEIRKIEPSFRLALDWDSYFKECQKMEETGVWE
;
A
#
# COMPACT_ATOMS: atom_id res chain seq x y z
N MET A 1 -7.15 -1.92 26.95
CA MET A 1 -5.89 -2.57 26.56
C MET A 1 -6.19 -3.74 25.64
N LEU A 2 -6.74 -4.87 26.13
CA LEU A 2 -7.05 -6.06 25.32
C LEU A 2 -7.64 -5.82 23.91
N VAL A 3 -8.69 -5.02 23.75
CA VAL A 3 -9.31 -4.76 22.43
C VAL A 3 -8.40 -3.94 21.49
N LYS A 4 -7.59 -3.02 22.03
CA LYS A 4 -6.63 -2.23 21.24
C LYS A 4 -5.50 -3.12 20.73
N ASP A 5 -5.01 -4.01 21.59
CA ASP A 5 -3.91 -4.93 21.29
C ASP A 5 -4.35 -5.97 20.25
N MET A 6 -5.60 -6.44 20.34
CA MET A 6 -6.20 -7.33 19.32
C MET A 6 -6.38 -6.66 17.96
N LYS A 7 -6.79 -5.37 17.93
CA LYS A 7 -6.90 -4.62 16.66
C LYS A 7 -5.53 -4.44 16.01
N ASN A 8 -4.55 -3.93 16.76
CA ASN A 8 -3.20 -3.74 16.24
C ASN A 8 -2.59 -5.08 15.77
N GLY A 9 -2.80 -6.16 16.50
CA GLY A 9 -2.37 -7.50 16.10
C GLY A 9 -3.00 -7.96 14.77
N LEU A 10 -4.31 -7.74 14.58
CA LEU A 10 -4.97 -8.03 13.29
C LEU A 10 -4.37 -7.21 12.14
N LEU A 11 -4.14 -5.91 12.36
CA LEU A 11 -3.59 -5.00 11.37
C LEU A 11 -2.17 -5.40 10.94
N VAL A 12 -1.30 -5.70 11.91
CA VAL A 12 0.08 -6.14 11.69
C VAL A 12 0.11 -7.48 10.95
N ASN A 13 -0.62 -8.47 11.44
CA ASN A 13 -0.67 -9.80 10.82
C ASN A 13 -1.17 -9.72 9.39
N ALA A 14 -2.17 -8.88 9.11
CA ALA A 14 -2.68 -8.71 7.75
C ALA A 14 -1.62 -8.14 6.79
N VAL A 15 -0.77 -7.22 7.22
CA VAL A 15 0.31 -6.71 6.37
C VAL A 15 1.39 -7.78 6.17
N ILE A 16 1.79 -8.48 7.23
CA ILE A 16 2.80 -9.56 7.15
C ILE A 16 2.32 -10.67 6.23
N ASP A 17 1.11 -11.19 6.44
CA ASP A 17 0.54 -12.26 5.62
C ASP A 17 0.36 -11.82 4.17
N PHE A 18 0.01 -10.54 3.95
CA PHE A 18 -0.14 -10.01 2.59
C PHE A 18 1.21 -9.95 1.86
N ILE A 19 2.27 -9.48 2.52
CA ILE A 19 3.63 -9.49 1.95
C ILE A 19 4.09 -10.93 1.67
N ASN A 20 3.87 -11.85 2.60
CA ASN A 20 4.20 -13.27 2.40
C ASN A 20 3.41 -13.89 1.24
N PHE A 21 2.17 -13.45 1.01
CA PHE A 21 1.41 -13.82 -0.18
C PHE A 21 2.01 -13.27 -1.48
N LEU A 22 2.52 -12.04 -1.47
CA LEU A 22 3.24 -11.47 -2.62
C LEU A 22 4.55 -12.20 -2.91
N ARG A 23 5.18 -12.81 -1.89
CA ARG A 23 6.38 -13.66 -1.99
C ARG A 23 6.11 -15.12 -2.35
N ASP A 24 4.86 -15.50 -2.63
CA ASP A 24 4.46 -16.91 -2.86
C ASP A 24 4.71 -17.84 -1.65
N GLU A 25 4.80 -17.30 -0.43
CA GLU A 25 5.09 -18.09 0.77
C GLU A 25 3.82 -18.60 1.46
N ASN A 26 2.75 -17.79 1.49
CA ASN A 26 1.51 -18.11 2.21
C ASN A 26 0.26 -17.61 1.47
N GLU A 27 -0.91 -18.17 1.82
CA GLU A 27 -2.18 -17.63 1.33
C GLU A 27 -2.63 -16.39 2.12
N PHE A 28 -3.16 -15.39 1.41
CA PHE A 28 -3.84 -14.25 2.05
C PHE A 28 -5.35 -14.51 2.22
N ASN A 29 -5.75 -14.79 3.47
CA ASN A 29 -7.09 -15.27 3.84
C ASN A 29 -7.78 -14.38 4.89
N TYR A 30 -8.21 -13.19 4.46
CA TYR A 30 -8.89 -12.21 5.31
C TYR A 30 -10.33 -11.91 4.86
N LYS A 31 -10.98 -12.87 4.16
CA LYS A 31 -12.39 -12.73 3.71
C LYS A 31 -13.36 -12.44 4.86
N PHE A 32 -13.09 -12.97 6.06
CA PHE A 32 -13.92 -12.73 7.24
C PHE A 32 -14.00 -11.24 7.61
N VAL A 33 -12.98 -10.43 7.32
CA VAL A 33 -13.02 -8.97 7.55
C VAL A 33 -14.06 -8.33 6.63
N SER A 34 -14.09 -8.74 5.36
CA SER A 34 -15.08 -8.28 4.37
C SER A 34 -16.50 -8.78 4.64
N GLU A 35 -16.64 -9.96 5.26
CA GLU A 35 -17.93 -10.58 5.59
C GLU A 35 -18.55 -9.99 6.87
N ASN A 36 -17.76 -9.28 7.69
CA ASN A 36 -18.18 -8.74 8.99
C ASN A 36 -17.96 -7.22 9.08
N GLN A 37 -18.32 -6.47 8.03
CA GLN A 37 -18.07 -5.03 7.93
C GLN A 37 -18.69 -4.20 9.05
N GLU A 38 -19.78 -4.70 9.66
CA GLU A 38 -20.46 -4.08 10.80
C GLU A 38 -19.58 -4.04 12.05
N ILE A 39 -18.65 -5.00 12.17
CA ILE A 39 -17.68 -5.11 13.26
C ILE A 39 -16.38 -4.38 12.91
N PHE A 40 -15.99 -4.42 11.62
CA PHE A 40 -14.71 -3.94 11.12
C PHE A 40 -14.83 -2.60 10.36
N TYR A 41 -15.31 -1.54 11.04
CA TYR A 41 -15.60 -0.25 10.39
C TYR A 41 -14.42 0.74 10.31
N THR A 42 -13.24 0.39 10.84
CA THR A 42 -12.08 1.30 10.85
C THR A 42 -11.37 1.35 9.49
N ASP A 43 -10.64 2.43 9.23
CA ASP A 43 -9.95 2.62 7.95
C ASP A 43 -8.85 1.58 7.71
N GLY A 44 -8.18 1.09 8.77
CA GLY A 44 -7.23 -0.02 8.67
C GLY A 44 -7.92 -1.33 8.28
N CYS A 45 -9.11 -1.62 8.81
CA CYS A 45 -9.85 -2.82 8.41
C CYS A 45 -10.39 -2.72 6.98
N LYS A 46 -10.86 -1.55 6.54
CA LYS A 46 -11.19 -1.28 5.13
C LYS A 46 -9.98 -1.47 4.23
N ALA A 47 -8.78 -1.09 4.69
CA ALA A 47 -7.54 -1.34 3.98
C ALA A 47 -7.23 -2.84 3.84
N ILE A 48 -7.47 -3.66 4.86
CA ILE A 48 -7.38 -5.13 4.76
C ILE A 48 -8.35 -5.67 3.71
N MET A 49 -9.59 -5.18 3.68
CA MET A 49 -10.56 -5.56 2.64
C MET A 49 -10.05 -5.20 1.24
N ASN A 50 -9.46 -4.02 1.06
CA ASN A 50 -8.86 -3.61 -0.21
C ASN A 50 -7.67 -4.49 -0.62
N LEU A 51 -6.86 -4.93 0.35
CA LEU A 51 -5.81 -5.93 0.12
C LEU A 51 -6.42 -7.24 -0.38
N GLN A 52 -7.46 -7.74 0.30
CA GLN A 52 -8.14 -8.99 -0.03
C GLN A 52 -8.77 -8.98 -1.42
N LEU A 53 -9.45 -7.88 -1.78
CA LEU A 53 -10.16 -7.74 -3.05
C LEU A 53 -9.22 -7.61 -4.26
N ASN A 54 -8.05 -7.00 -4.08
CA ASN A 54 -7.13 -6.67 -5.17
C ASN A 54 -5.83 -7.49 -5.14
N LYS A 55 -5.73 -8.50 -4.26
CA LYS A 55 -4.50 -9.28 -4.04
C LYS A 55 -3.85 -9.82 -5.31
N GLU A 56 -4.63 -10.34 -6.26
CA GLU A 56 -4.11 -10.85 -7.53
C GLU A 56 -3.59 -9.73 -8.45
N LYS A 57 -4.18 -8.53 -8.40
CA LYS A 57 -3.67 -7.38 -9.16
C LYS A 57 -2.31 -6.93 -8.60
N TYR A 58 -2.16 -6.95 -7.29
CA TYR A 58 -0.91 -6.59 -6.61
C TYR A 58 0.19 -7.62 -6.88
N LYS A 59 -0.13 -8.91 -6.78
CA LYS A 59 0.79 -10.01 -7.06
C LYS A 59 1.34 -9.99 -8.49
N ASN A 60 0.51 -9.62 -9.46
CA ASN A 60 0.91 -9.51 -10.86
C ASN A 60 1.49 -8.13 -11.22
N ASN A 61 1.85 -7.31 -10.23
CA ASN A 61 2.36 -5.94 -10.38
C ASN A 61 1.49 -5.02 -11.26
N LYS A 62 0.19 -5.33 -11.41
CA LYS A 62 -0.78 -4.51 -12.16
C LYS A 62 -1.27 -3.31 -11.37
N SER A 63 -1.05 -3.30 -10.06
CA SER A 63 -1.38 -2.18 -9.18
C SER A 63 -0.39 -2.11 -8.03
N GLN A 64 -0.10 -0.89 -7.58
CA GLN A 64 0.69 -0.63 -6.38
C GLN A 64 -0.17 0.06 -5.29
N ASN A 65 -1.50 -0.04 -5.40
CA ASN A 65 -2.43 0.58 -4.45
C ASN A 65 -2.35 -0.03 -3.03
N PHE A 66 -1.65 -1.15 -2.86
CA PHE A 66 -1.32 -1.69 -1.54
C PHE A 66 -0.58 -0.65 -0.67
N LEU A 67 0.15 0.30 -1.26
CA LEU A 67 0.79 1.41 -0.52
C LEU A 67 -0.22 2.27 0.24
N PHE A 68 -1.39 2.55 -0.36
CA PHE A 68 -2.47 3.27 0.33
C PHE A 68 -3.07 2.42 1.45
N SER A 69 -3.20 1.11 1.25
CA SER A 69 -3.66 0.20 2.29
C SER A 69 -2.68 0.16 3.47
N PHE A 70 -1.38 0.02 3.20
CA PHE A 70 -0.35 0.06 4.24
C PHE A 70 -0.35 1.39 5.00
N SER A 71 -0.46 2.52 4.29
CA SER A 71 -0.61 3.84 4.91
C SER A 71 -1.79 3.90 5.89
N ARG A 72 -2.98 3.48 5.45
CA ARG A 72 -4.19 3.46 6.29
C ARG A 72 -4.05 2.54 7.48
N ILE A 73 -3.40 1.39 7.31
CA ILE A 73 -3.12 0.45 8.39
C ILE A 73 -2.19 1.09 9.44
N LEU A 74 -1.06 1.67 9.02
CA LEU A 74 -0.12 2.36 9.91
C LEU A 74 -0.77 3.55 10.64
N LYS A 75 -1.66 4.28 9.96
CA LYS A 75 -2.41 5.39 10.54
C LYS A 75 -3.44 4.92 11.58
N ASP A 76 -4.14 3.83 11.31
CA ASP A 76 -5.19 3.28 12.19
C ASP A 76 -4.63 2.47 13.37
N MET A 77 -3.38 2.01 13.29
CA MET A 77 -2.67 1.50 14.46
C MET A 77 -2.62 2.61 15.54
N ASN A 78 -2.98 2.27 16.78
CA ASN A 78 -2.88 3.20 17.92
C ASN A 78 -1.40 3.65 18.13
N GLU A 79 -1.12 4.64 18.99
CA GLU A 79 0.21 5.21 19.32
C GLU A 79 1.24 4.21 19.94
N ASP A 80 1.24 2.96 19.49
CA ASP A 80 2.28 1.97 19.72
C ASP A 80 3.39 2.19 18.69
N ASP A 81 4.26 3.15 19.00
CA ASP A 81 5.34 3.61 18.10
C ASP A 81 6.37 2.51 17.83
N GLU A 82 6.56 1.56 18.75
CA GLU A 82 7.49 0.45 18.57
C GLU A 82 6.94 -0.55 17.54
N LEU A 83 5.69 -0.99 17.69
CA LEU A 83 5.06 -1.91 16.74
C LEU A 83 4.89 -1.28 15.35
N LYS A 84 4.58 0.02 15.27
CA LYS A 84 4.55 0.74 13.99
C LYS A 84 5.91 0.77 13.31
N LYS A 85 6.97 0.97 14.09
CA LYS A 85 8.34 0.97 13.59
C LYS A 85 8.73 -0.41 13.06
N GLU A 86 8.50 -1.47 13.83
CA GLU A 86 8.78 -2.85 13.39
C GLU A 86 8.03 -3.19 12.10
N LEU A 87 6.75 -2.85 12.01
CA LEU A 87 5.96 -3.08 10.80
C LEU A 87 6.51 -2.27 9.61
N SER A 88 6.93 -1.03 9.84
CA SER A 88 7.48 -0.16 8.82
C SER A 88 8.86 -0.64 8.34
N GLU A 89 9.68 -1.23 9.22
CA GLU A 89 10.94 -1.90 8.87
C GLU A 89 10.66 -3.09 7.95
N PHE A 90 9.70 -3.94 8.31
CA PHE A 90 9.29 -5.09 7.50
C PHE A 90 8.76 -4.68 6.13
N ILE A 91 7.93 -3.63 6.05
CA ILE A 91 7.45 -3.08 4.77
C ILE A 91 8.62 -2.57 3.94
N LEU A 92 9.57 -1.82 4.54
CA LEU A 92 10.73 -1.28 3.82
C LEU A 92 11.61 -2.40 3.25
N GLU A 93 11.85 -3.47 4.00
CA GLU A 93 12.57 -4.65 3.53
C GLU A 93 11.89 -5.27 2.31
N TYR A 94 10.57 -5.47 2.37
CA TYR A 94 9.80 -5.94 1.23
C TYR A 94 9.94 -4.99 0.02
N LEU A 95 9.82 -3.68 0.21
CA LEU A 95 9.96 -2.73 -0.90
C LEU A 95 11.33 -2.87 -1.58
N LYS A 96 12.42 -3.00 -0.81
CA LYS A 96 13.79 -3.18 -1.32
C LYS A 96 13.99 -4.46 -2.13
N GLU A 97 13.22 -5.50 -1.86
CA GLU A 97 13.28 -6.76 -2.62
C GLU A 97 12.61 -6.67 -3.99
N THR A 98 11.73 -5.68 -4.20
CA THR A 98 11.01 -5.53 -5.46
C THR A 98 11.87 -4.90 -6.56
N ASN A 99 11.56 -5.23 -7.82
CA ASN A 99 12.16 -4.59 -8.99
C ASN A 99 11.81 -3.08 -9.12
N ASN A 100 10.89 -2.58 -8.31
CA ASN A 100 10.49 -1.18 -8.28
C ASN A 100 11.37 -0.34 -7.34
N TYR A 101 12.24 -0.95 -6.53
CA TYR A 101 13.18 -0.21 -5.70
C TYR A 101 14.44 0.16 -6.48
N ASN A 102 14.84 1.43 -6.38
CA ASN A 102 16.05 1.95 -6.96
C ASN A 102 17.02 2.32 -5.83
N GLU A 103 18.12 1.57 -5.74
CA GLU A 103 19.17 1.71 -4.72
C GLU A 103 19.90 3.06 -4.79
N GLU A 104 20.10 3.61 -6.00
CA GLU A 104 20.82 4.88 -6.16
C GLU A 104 20.04 6.06 -5.59
N MET A 105 18.71 6.07 -5.79
CA MET A 105 17.83 7.09 -5.21
C MET A 105 17.32 6.71 -3.81
N LYS A 106 17.62 5.50 -3.34
CA LYS A 106 17.09 4.87 -2.13
C LYS A 106 15.57 4.98 -2.05
N GLY A 107 14.89 4.55 -3.09
CA GLY A 107 13.47 4.85 -3.23
C GLY A 107 12.67 3.85 -4.02
N TYR A 108 11.38 3.80 -3.73
CA TYR A 108 10.42 2.96 -4.41
C TYR A 108 9.73 3.74 -5.52
N ILE A 109 9.71 3.18 -6.73
CA ILE A 109 9.12 3.78 -7.92
C ILE A 109 7.70 3.24 -8.10
N VAL A 110 6.73 4.14 -8.02
CA VAL A 110 5.34 3.90 -8.39
C VAL A 110 5.19 4.15 -9.88
N ASN A 111 4.98 3.08 -10.66
CA ASN A 111 4.85 3.12 -12.12
C ASN A 111 3.56 2.42 -12.62
N SER A 112 2.78 1.82 -11.73
CA SER A 112 1.46 1.29 -12.06
C SER A 112 0.54 2.43 -12.51
N TYR A 113 0.08 2.38 -13.76
CA TYR A 113 -0.91 3.32 -14.30
C TYR A 113 -2.12 3.44 -13.39
N VAL A 114 -2.69 2.33 -12.91
CA VAL A 114 -3.87 2.33 -12.03
C VAL A 114 -3.62 3.11 -10.74
N THR A 115 -2.38 3.09 -10.24
CA THR A 115 -2.02 3.81 -9.01
C THR A 115 -1.83 5.28 -9.26
N LEU A 116 -1.27 5.63 -10.41
CA LEU A 116 -1.04 7.01 -10.83
C LEU A 116 -2.35 7.69 -11.29
N ASP A 117 -3.22 6.98 -12.00
CA ASP A 117 -4.57 7.41 -12.40
C ASP A 117 -5.40 7.79 -11.17
N VAL A 118 -5.38 6.92 -10.16
CA VAL A 118 -6.00 7.16 -8.85
C VAL A 118 -5.45 8.42 -8.18
N LEU A 119 -4.23 8.89 -8.46
CA LEU A 119 -3.74 10.16 -7.92
C LEU A 119 -4.18 11.40 -8.72
N THR A 120 -4.89 11.22 -9.83
CA THR A 120 -5.35 12.28 -10.73
C THR A 120 -6.87 12.50 -10.77
N GLU A 121 -7.65 11.69 -10.04
CA GLU A 121 -9.11 11.79 -10.00
C GLU A 121 -9.61 12.85 -8.99
N THR A 122 -10.01 14.02 -9.48
CA THR A 122 -10.71 15.11 -8.75
C THR A 122 -10.04 15.66 -7.47
N VAL A 123 -10.05 16.99 -7.37
CA VAL A 123 -9.27 17.80 -6.39
C VAL A 123 -9.42 17.40 -4.91
N ASP A 124 -10.59 16.90 -4.48
CA ASP A 124 -10.82 16.54 -3.07
C ASP A 124 -10.32 15.14 -2.71
N VAL A 125 -10.36 14.19 -3.66
CA VAL A 125 -9.90 12.81 -3.43
C VAL A 125 -8.38 12.71 -3.64
N ASP A 126 -7.84 13.49 -4.57
CA ASP A 126 -6.39 13.58 -4.82
C ASP A 126 -5.61 14.04 -3.58
N LYS A 127 -6.15 15.02 -2.85
CA LYS A 127 -5.51 15.52 -1.62
C LYS A 127 -5.40 14.46 -0.54
N GLU A 128 -6.43 13.64 -0.35
CA GLU A 128 -6.39 12.55 0.64
C GLU A 128 -5.36 11.49 0.24
N ARG A 129 -5.38 11.06 -1.03
CA ARG A 129 -4.48 10.02 -1.55
C ARG A 129 -3.01 10.45 -1.51
N ALA A 130 -2.72 11.68 -1.95
CA ALA A 130 -1.37 12.25 -1.86
C ALA A 130 -0.90 12.40 -0.40
N THR A 131 -1.81 12.77 0.50
CA THR A 131 -1.53 12.84 1.94
C THR A 131 -1.19 11.47 2.50
N LEU A 132 -1.93 10.42 2.15
CA LEU A 132 -1.65 9.05 2.60
C LEU A 132 -0.29 8.54 2.12
N LEU A 133 0.11 8.82 0.88
CA LEU A 133 1.45 8.45 0.38
C LEU A 133 2.56 9.23 1.08
N LYS A 134 2.31 10.51 1.38
CA LYS A 134 3.25 11.32 2.16
C LYS A 134 3.39 10.76 3.57
N GLU A 135 2.29 10.51 4.27
CA GLU A 135 2.26 9.93 5.62
C GLU A 135 3.00 8.58 5.65
N PHE A 136 2.75 7.73 4.65
CA PHE A 136 3.48 6.47 4.47
C PHE A 136 4.99 6.70 4.33
N SER A 137 5.38 7.60 3.43
CA SER A 137 6.80 7.91 3.19
C SER A 137 7.47 8.48 4.43
N ASP A 138 6.77 9.32 5.19
CA ASP A 138 7.27 9.92 6.43
C ASP A 138 7.45 8.86 7.52
N GLU A 139 6.58 7.85 7.60
CA GLU A 139 6.75 6.72 8.52
C GLU A 139 8.00 5.91 8.17
N ILE A 140 8.19 5.57 6.90
CA ILE A 140 9.41 4.87 6.43
C ILE A 140 10.67 5.72 6.66
N ARG A 141 10.59 7.05 6.52
CA ARG A 141 11.73 7.95 6.76
C ARG A 141 12.18 8.03 8.21
N LYS A 142 11.35 7.63 9.18
CA LYS A 142 11.81 7.47 10.57
C LYS A 142 12.88 6.38 10.71
N ILE A 143 12.90 5.41 9.78
CA ILE A 143 13.84 4.30 9.73
C ILE A 143 14.97 4.59 8.74
N GLU A 144 14.62 4.97 7.51
CA GLU A 144 15.57 5.31 6.44
C GLU A 144 15.34 6.77 6.00
N PRO A 145 16.02 7.76 6.62
CA PRO A 145 15.76 9.18 6.38
C PRO A 145 15.90 9.62 4.92
N SER A 146 16.70 8.89 4.14
CA SER A 146 16.90 9.18 2.73
C SER A 146 15.88 8.52 1.80
N PHE A 147 14.90 7.78 2.34
CA PHE A 147 13.86 7.11 1.56
C PHE A 147 13.04 8.10 0.72
N ARG A 148 12.83 7.71 -0.55
CA ARG A 148 12.01 8.45 -1.50
C ARG A 148 10.92 7.56 -2.10
N LEU A 149 9.72 8.11 -2.20
CA LEU A 149 8.68 7.56 -3.06
C LEU A 149 8.66 8.40 -4.34
N ALA A 150 8.93 7.78 -5.49
CA ALA A 150 8.91 8.44 -6.79
C ALA A 150 7.70 8.00 -7.60
N LEU A 151 7.15 8.92 -8.38
CA LEU A 151 6.03 8.67 -9.29
C LEU A 151 6.58 8.72 -10.72
N ASP A 152 6.40 7.65 -11.47
CA ASP A 152 6.81 7.55 -12.87
C ASP A 152 5.71 8.05 -13.80
N TRP A 153 5.53 9.38 -13.81
CA TRP A 153 4.55 10.05 -14.64
C TRP A 153 4.81 9.87 -16.14
N ASP A 154 6.07 9.72 -16.54
CA ASP A 154 6.43 9.51 -17.95
C ASP A 154 5.87 8.18 -18.47
N SER A 155 6.00 7.10 -17.68
CA SER A 155 5.38 5.82 -18.03
C SER A 155 3.86 5.91 -18.04
N TYR A 156 3.26 6.63 -17.08
CA TYR A 156 1.81 6.87 -17.05
C TYR A 156 1.30 7.57 -18.31
N PHE A 157 1.89 8.71 -18.69
CA PHE A 157 1.42 9.48 -19.85
C PHE A 157 1.60 8.72 -21.17
N LYS A 158 2.64 7.88 -21.29
CA LYS A 158 2.81 6.99 -22.44
C LYS A 158 1.66 5.98 -22.55
N GLU A 159 1.21 5.40 -21.44
CA GLU A 159 0.07 4.47 -21.44
C GLU A 159 -1.25 5.21 -21.75
N CYS A 160 -1.47 6.41 -21.23
CA CYS A 160 -2.62 7.24 -21.62
C CYS A 160 -2.65 7.52 -23.12
N GLN A 161 -1.51 7.90 -23.70
CA GLN A 161 -1.41 8.17 -25.14
C GLN A 161 -1.72 6.91 -25.96
N LYS A 162 -1.18 5.75 -25.57
CA LYS A 162 -1.51 4.47 -26.25
C LYS A 162 -3.00 4.16 -26.18
N MET A 163 -3.66 4.41 -25.05
CA MET A 163 -5.10 4.18 -24.92
C MET A 163 -5.91 5.11 -25.83
N GLU A 164 -5.53 6.37 -25.95
CA GLU A 164 -6.13 7.31 -26.91
C GLU A 164 -5.95 6.84 -28.36
N GLU A 165 -4.80 6.26 -28.68
CA GLU A 165 -4.47 5.79 -30.04
C GLU A 165 -5.13 4.44 -30.40
N THR A 166 -5.27 3.52 -29.43
CA THR A 166 -5.66 2.12 -29.69
C THR A 166 -7.01 1.71 -29.09
N GLY A 167 -7.55 2.47 -28.14
CA GLY A 167 -8.76 2.14 -27.39
C GLY A 167 -8.61 0.97 -26.41
N VAL A 168 -7.40 0.48 -26.16
CA VAL A 168 -7.13 -0.67 -25.28
C VAL A 168 -6.06 -0.32 -24.25
N TRP A 169 -6.25 -0.79 -23.02
CA TRP A 169 -5.24 -0.77 -21.94
C TRP A 169 -4.43 -2.07 -21.96
N GLU A 170 -3.10 -2.00 -21.88
CA GLU A 170 -2.20 -3.17 -21.73
C GLU A 170 -1.97 -3.56 -20.26
#